data_AF-A0A932PJJ8-F1
#
_entry.id   AF-A0A932PJJ8-F1
#
_cell.length_a   1.000
_cell.length_b   1.000
_cell.length_c   1.000
_cell.angle_alpha   90.00
_cell.angle_beta   90.00
_cell.angle_gamma   90.00
#
_symmetry.space_group_name_H-M   'P 1'
#
loop_
_entity.id
_entity.type
_entity.pdbx_description
1 polymer ?
#
loop_
_entity_poly.entity_id
_entity_poly.type
_entity_poly.pdbx_seq_one_letter_code
_entity_poly.pdbx_strand_id
1 'polypeptide(L)'
;MNIRGFLRIYVLIALLALLAIASPRAFGKTQESSESSAQPSSAQSTEKSASAELAKETREAAGEEEENENLKHSPAIQFLARKTGMSVHRAHLFAVTANFLIVAFLIYWFARKSIPAAFRSRTDSIQRGLEEGRAASEDANRRLADIESRLSKLDSEVAQMQAQSESEAAAEDGRIKQAAEADIRKIVEAAEQEIASAAKQARRDLSSHTADLAVALARKQIQVDSATDQILVRNFAGRLASGSGGKDRQ
;
A
#
# COMPACT_ATOMS: atom_id res chain seq x y z
N MET A 1 34.47 -3.69 17.61
CA MET A 1 35.68 -3.14 18.26
C MET A 1 35.29 -1.84 18.95
N ASN A 2 35.33 -1.82 20.28
CA ASN A 2 34.31 -1.13 21.08
C ASN A 2 34.64 0.35 21.33
N ILE A 3 33.76 1.26 20.89
CA ILE A 3 33.76 2.71 21.18
C ILE A 3 33.85 3.01 22.69
N ARG A 4 33.32 2.11 23.52
CA ARG A 4 33.44 2.16 24.99
C ARG A 4 34.88 2.06 25.52
N GLY A 5 35.81 1.48 24.75
CA GLY A 5 37.23 1.43 25.11
C GLY A 5 37.95 2.77 24.88
N PHE A 6 37.58 3.48 23.80
CA PHE A 6 38.14 4.79 23.45
C PHE A 6 37.69 5.89 24.41
N LEU A 7 36.42 5.86 24.84
CA LEU A 7 35.90 6.79 25.83
C LEU A 7 36.59 6.63 27.19
N ARG A 8 36.93 5.39 27.58
CA ARG A 8 37.66 5.09 28.83
C ARG A 8 39.09 5.63 28.82
N ILE A 9 39.76 5.61 27.67
CA ILE A 9 41.11 6.17 27.52
C ILE A 9 41.08 7.70 27.58
N TYR A 10 40.09 8.33 26.94
CA TYR A 10 39.91 9.78 27.01
C TYR A 10 39.55 10.24 28.43
N VAL A 11 38.68 9.52 29.13
CA VAL A 11 38.34 9.78 30.54
C VAL A 11 39.54 9.53 31.46
N LEU A 12 40.37 8.50 31.21
CA LEU A 12 41.59 8.27 31.99
C LEU A 12 42.62 9.38 31.81
N ILE A 13 42.81 9.88 30.59
CA ILE A 13 43.72 11.00 30.29
C ILE A 13 43.18 12.30 30.88
N ALA A 14 41.87 12.56 30.79
CA ALA A 14 41.23 13.72 31.40
C ALA A 14 41.26 13.67 32.94
N LEU A 15 41.11 12.47 33.54
CA LEU A 15 41.18 12.27 34.99
C LEU A 15 42.62 12.38 35.50
N LEU A 16 43.61 11.93 34.73
CA LEU A 16 45.04 12.16 35.04
C LEU A 16 45.41 13.65 34.96
N ALA A 17 44.82 14.39 34.01
CA ALA A 17 44.98 15.84 33.91
C ALA A 17 44.27 16.58 35.06
N LEU A 18 43.10 16.11 35.52
CA LEU A 18 42.36 16.69 36.65
C LEU A 18 43.04 16.40 38.00
N LEU A 19 43.63 15.21 38.16
CA LEU A 19 44.35 14.81 39.38
C LEU A 19 45.68 15.57 39.55
N ALA A 20 46.26 16.07 38.46
CA ALA A 20 47.45 16.93 38.50
C ALA A 20 47.14 18.37 38.97
N ILE A 21 45.87 18.80 38.92
CA ILE A 21 45.41 20.13 39.36
C ILE A 21 44.91 20.09 40.81
N ALA A 22 44.49 18.92 41.30
CA ALA A 22 43.96 18.73 42.65
C ALA A 22 45.00 18.10 43.60
N SER A 23 45.96 18.90 44.08
CA SER A 23 46.72 18.60 45.30
C SER A 23 46.24 19.51 46.45
N PRO A 24 46.17 19.02 47.70
CA PRO A 24 45.35 19.62 48.75
C PRO A 24 46.03 20.83 49.40
N ARG A 25 45.43 22.03 49.31
CA ARG A 25 45.72 23.11 50.27
C ARG A 25 44.92 22.86 51.55
N ALA A 26 45.66 22.59 52.62
CA ALA A 26 45.16 22.32 53.95
C ALA A 26 44.40 23.53 54.54
N PHE A 27 43.18 23.25 54.98
CA PHE A 27 42.52 23.71 56.21
C PHE A 27 42.94 25.07 56.83
N GLY A 28 42.05 26.06 56.71
CA GLY A 28 42.01 27.29 57.51
C GLY A 28 40.55 27.75 57.66
N LYS A 29 40.13 28.04 58.88
CA LYS A 29 38.77 27.96 59.45
C LYS A 29 37.92 29.24 59.29
N THR A 30 36.60 29.06 59.48
CA THR A 30 35.52 30.01 59.91
C THR A 30 34.73 30.66 58.73
N GLN A 31 33.47 30.31 58.41
CA GLN A 31 32.18 30.40 59.15
C GLN A 31 31.80 31.88 59.35
N GLU A 32 30.63 32.45 59.00
CA GLU A 32 29.24 31.99 58.87
C GLU A 32 28.40 33.06 58.13
N SER A 33 27.29 32.62 57.52
CA SER A 33 25.97 33.26 57.28
C SER A 33 25.76 34.79 57.44
N SER A 34 25.06 35.41 56.47
CA SER A 34 23.62 35.81 56.59
C SER A 34 23.22 36.94 55.63
N GLU A 35 22.23 36.61 54.79
CA GLU A 35 21.09 37.42 54.31
C GLU A 35 21.00 38.92 54.67
N SER A 36 20.77 39.76 53.65
CA SER A 36 19.45 40.37 53.36
C SER A 36 19.51 41.84 52.87
N SER A 37 18.89 42.02 51.70
CA SER A 37 17.99 43.12 51.31
C SER A 37 18.50 44.52 50.92
N ALA A 38 17.94 44.94 49.78
CA ALA A 38 17.42 46.27 49.43
C ALA A 38 18.35 47.32 48.77
N GLN A 39 18.22 47.40 47.44
CA GLN A 39 18.27 48.61 46.60
C GLN A 39 17.27 49.70 47.10
N PRO A 40 17.33 51.00 46.70
CA PRO A 40 17.73 51.49 45.37
C PRO A 40 18.44 52.87 45.30
N SER A 41 19.00 53.20 44.12
CA SER A 41 18.72 54.44 43.36
C SER A 41 19.95 55.09 42.69
N SER A 42 19.66 55.60 41.49
CA SER A 42 20.37 56.59 40.66
C SER A 42 21.59 56.13 39.83
N ALA A 43 21.31 56.09 38.53
CA ALA A 43 22.20 56.02 37.39
C ALA A 43 23.34 57.04 37.43
N GLN A 44 24.58 56.56 37.42
CA GLN A 44 25.73 57.22 36.77
C GLN A 44 26.95 56.27 36.71
N SER A 45 27.00 55.33 35.76
CA SER A 45 28.20 54.48 35.60
C SER A 45 28.26 53.69 34.30
N THR A 46 28.11 54.34 33.14
CA THR A 46 28.45 53.68 31.85
C THR A 46 29.93 53.86 31.47
N GLU A 47 30.69 54.77 32.12
CA GLU A 47 32.13 54.92 31.86
C GLU A 47 33.05 54.27 32.90
N LYS A 48 32.57 53.98 34.12
CA LYS A 48 33.37 53.32 35.17
C LYS A 48 33.44 51.79 35.03
N SER A 49 32.52 51.15 34.30
CA SER A 49 32.57 49.68 34.12
C SER A 49 33.66 49.26 33.15
N ALA A 50 33.80 49.93 32.00
CA ALA A 50 34.83 49.59 31.02
C ALA A 50 36.27 49.80 31.55
N SER A 51 36.49 50.88 32.31
CA SER A 51 37.80 51.18 32.90
C SER A 51 38.11 50.35 34.15
N ALA A 52 37.09 49.91 34.90
CA ALA A 52 37.26 48.94 36.00
C ALA A 52 37.46 47.50 35.48
N GLU A 53 36.86 47.14 34.35
CA GLU A 53 37.01 45.84 33.70
C GLU A 53 38.38 45.73 33.01
N LEU A 54 38.85 46.78 32.33
CA LEU A 54 40.23 46.88 31.83
C LEU A 54 41.27 46.85 32.96
N ALA A 55 41.01 47.52 34.09
CA ALA A 55 41.91 47.48 35.25
C ALA A 55 41.90 46.11 35.96
N LYS A 56 40.79 45.36 35.87
CA LYS A 56 40.67 44.00 36.39
C LYS A 56 41.34 42.99 35.46
N GLU A 57 41.15 43.09 34.15
CA GLU A 57 41.86 42.28 33.14
C GLU A 57 43.37 42.56 33.14
N THR A 58 43.80 43.81 33.32
CA THR A 58 45.24 44.15 33.42
C THR A 58 45.86 43.62 34.72
N ARG A 59 45.07 43.48 35.80
CA ARG A 59 45.50 42.93 37.09
C ARG A 59 45.43 41.40 37.14
N GLU A 60 44.50 40.79 36.40
CA GLU A 60 44.39 39.34 36.21
C GLU A 60 45.48 38.84 35.24
N ALA A 61 45.73 39.53 34.11
CA ALA A 61 46.82 39.21 33.20
C ALA A 61 48.22 39.39 33.84
N ALA A 62 48.39 40.37 34.74
CA ALA A 62 49.63 40.53 35.51
C ALA A 62 49.81 39.47 36.61
N GLY A 63 48.72 38.87 37.11
CA GLY A 63 48.75 37.77 38.08
C GLY A 63 49.02 36.39 37.44
N GLU A 64 48.68 36.23 36.16
CA GLU A 64 48.92 34.99 35.39
C GLU A 64 50.38 34.81 34.97
N GLU A 65 51.15 35.89 34.85
CA GLU A 65 52.60 35.83 34.58
C GLU A 65 53.38 35.30 35.81
N GLU A 66 52.98 35.67 37.04
CA GLU A 66 53.61 35.19 38.28
C GLU A 66 53.27 33.72 38.61
N GLU A 67 52.08 33.24 38.24
CA GLU A 67 51.69 31.84 38.47
C GLU A 67 52.46 30.87 37.54
N ASN A 68 52.75 31.30 36.31
CA ASN A 68 53.65 30.59 35.38
C ASN A 68 55.13 30.65 35.80
N GLU A 69 55.57 31.69 36.52
CA GLU A 69 56.90 31.75 37.13
C GLU A 69 57.05 30.70 38.23
N ASN A 70 56.00 30.44 39.02
CA ASN A 70 56.05 29.49 40.12
C ASN A 70 56.08 28.01 39.66
N LEU A 71 55.56 27.71 38.46
CA LEU A 71 55.75 26.40 37.81
C LEU A 71 57.22 26.13 37.44
N LYS A 72 58.05 27.17 37.26
CA LYS A 72 59.50 27.03 36.99
C LYS A 72 60.28 26.53 38.21
N HIS A 73 59.71 26.63 39.41
CA HIS A 73 60.36 26.27 40.66
C HIS A 73 59.90 24.94 41.29
N SER A 74 59.15 24.11 40.54
CA SER A 74 58.74 22.78 41.03
C SER A 74 59.94 21.92 41.48
N PRO A 75 59.86 21.20 42.62
CA PRO A 75 60.97 20.39 43.17
C PRO A 75 61.44 19.28 42.21
N ALA A 76 60.61 18.87 41.25
CA ALA A 76 61.00 17.96 40.17
C ALA A 76 61.96 18.62 39.15
N ILE A 77 61.76 19.91 38.86
CA ILE A 77 62.59 20.70 37.95
C ILE A 77 63.91 21.09 38.64
N GLN A 78 63.88 21.38 39.94
CA GLN A 78 65.08 21.64 40.74
C GLN A 78 65.97 20.39 40.91
N PHE A 79 65.38 19.20 41.06
CA PHE A 79 66.13 17.94 41.13
C PHE A 79 66.85 17.63 39.81
N LEU A 80 66.22 17.92 38.67
CA LEU A 80 66.85 17.81 37.35
C LEU A 80 67.96 18.84 37.16
N ALA A 81 67.75 20.11 37.53
CA ALA A 81 68.75 21.17 37.41
C ALA A 81 70.02 20.96 38.25
N ARG A 82 69.89 20.28 39.40
CA ARG A 82 71.03 20.01 40.29
C ARG A 82 71.94 18.88 39.80
N LYS A 83 71.42 17.98 38.95
CA LYS A 83 72.16 16.82 38.43
C LYS A 83 72.73 17.07 37.02
N THR A 84 72.17 18.01 36.28
CA THR A 84 72.66 18.45 34.97
C THR A 84 72.92 19.95 35.03
N GLY A 85 74.17 20.38 35.12
CA GLY A 85 74.55 21.80 35.19
C GLY A 85 74.22 22.60 33.92
N MET A 86 72.95 22.75 33.58
CA MET A 86 72.42 23.55 32.48
C MET A 86 71.16 24.31 32.93
N SER A 87 70.98 25.52 32.40
CA SER A 87 69.99 26.51 32.86
C SER A 87 68.54 25.99 32.88
N VAL A 88 67.83 26.28 33.98
CA VAL A 88 66.44 25.90 34.29
C VAL A 88 65.45 26.21 33.15
N HIS A 89 65.71 27.28 32.38
CA HIS A 89 64.90 27.69 31.23
C HIS A 89 64.95 26.68 30.05
N ARG A 90 66.10 26.04 29.78
CA ARG A 90 66.24 25.09 28.66
C ARG A 90 65.64 23.72 28.97
N ALA A 91 65.70 23.28 30.23
CA ALA A 91 65.12 22.01 30.66
C ALA A 91 63.58 22.02 30.55
N HIS A 92 62.93 23.14 30.89
CA HIS A 92 61.48 23.28 30.75
C HIS A 92 61.05 23.22 29.27
N LEU A 93 61.72 23.96 28.39
CA LEU A 93 61.44 23.94 26.94
C LEU A 93 61.64 22.53 26.35
N PHE A 94 62.67 21.81 26.78
CA PHE A 94 62.89 20.43 26.36
C PHE A 94 61.77 19.50 26.83
N ALA A 95 61.35 19.60 28.10
CA ALA A 95 60.28 18.76 28.64
C ALA A 95 58.93 19.01 27.94
N VAL A 96 58.56 20.27 27.70
CA VAL A 96 57.33 20.64 26.98
C VAL A 96 57.38 20.15 25.53
N THR A 97 58.52 20.33 24.86
CA THR A 97 58.71 19.87 23.48
C THR A 97 58.66 18.35 23.38
N ALA A 98 59.31 17.64 24.30
CA ALA A 98 59.28 16.19 24.36
C ALA A 98 57.85 15.66 24.63
N ASN A 99 57.10 16.28 25.55
CA ASN A 99 55.70 15.93 25.81
C ASN A 99 54.82 16.15 24.58
N PHE A 100 54.94 17.32 23.94
CA PHE A 100 54.23 17.64 22.71
C PHE A 100 54.54 16.63 21.60
N LEU A 101 55.81 16.27 21.40
CA LEU A 101 56.21 15.27 20.41
C LEU A 101 55.65 13.87 20.71
N ILE A 102 55.60 13.47 21.99
CA ILE A 102 55.00 12.18 22.39
C ILE A 102 53.50 12.17 22.07
N VAL A 103 52.77 13.23 22.41
CA VAL A 103 51.33 13.36 22.12
C VAL A 103 51.08 13.45 20.61
N ALA A 104 51.86 14.27 19.89
CA ALA A 104 51.77 14.41 18.44
C ALA A 104 52.07 13.09 17.72
N PHE A 105 53.06 12.32 18.19
CA PHE A 105 53.37 10.99 17.65
C PHE A 105 52.21 10.01 17.88
N LEU A 106 51.61 10.01 19.07
CA LEU A 106 50.48 9.14 19.39
C LEU A 106 49.25 9.48 18.53
N ILE A 107 48.95 10.78 18.37
CA ILE A 107 47.88 11.26 17.49
C ILE A 107 48.18 10.89 16.04
N TYR A 108 49.41 11.11 15.55
CA TYR A 108 49.80 10.76 14.20
C TYR A 108 49.65 9.27 13.92
N TRP A 109 50.12 8.41 14.84
CA TRP A 109 50.01 6.96 14.71
C TRP A 109 48.54 6.50 14.67
N PHE A 110 47.69 7.08 15.52
CA PHE A 110 46.26 6.77 15.51
C PHE A 110 45.52 7.31 14.28
N ALA A 111 45.81 8.54 13.88
CA ALA A 111 45.25 9.21 12.71
C ALA A 111 45.60 8.45 11.42
N ARG A 112 46.85 8.01 11.28
CA ARG A 112 47.30 7.20 10.14
C ARG A 112 46.50 5.90 9.99
N LYS A 113 46.03 5.31 11.09
CA LYS A 113 45.24 4.08 11.08
C LYS A 113 43.75 4.33 10.83
N SER A 114 43.15 5.33 11.49
CA SER A 114 41.68 5.50 11.53
C SER A 114 41.12 6.36 10.39
N ILE A 115 41.84 7.40 9.98
CA ILE A 115 41.37 8.36 8.95
C ILE A 115 41.13 7.70 7.58
N PRO A 116 42.09 6.94 7.00
CA PRO A 116 41.86 6.34 5.68
C PRO A 116 40.74 5.29 5.69
N ALA A 117 40.53 4.58 6.81
CA ALA A 117 39.44 3.63 6.95
C ALA A 117 38.06 4.31 6.94
N ALA A 118 37.93 5.47 7.59
CA ALA A 118 36.69 6.24 7.62
C ALA A 118 36.35 6.83 6.24
N PHE A 119 37.33 7.36 5.51
CA PHE A 119 37.11 7.86 4.15
C PHE A 119 36.73 6.74 3.17
N ARG A 120 37.42 5.58 3.22
CA ARG A 120 37.06 4.42 2.40
C ARG A 120 35.63 3.95 2.66
N SER A 121 35.24 3.80 3.93
CA SER A 121 33.87 3.41 4.30
C SER A 121 32.82 4.39 3.75
N ARG A 122 33.09 5.70 3.83
CA ARG A 122 32.20 6.72 3.25
C ARG A 122 32.13 6.60 1.73
N THR A 123 33.27 6.48 1.04
CA THR A 123 33.31 6.30 -0.41
C THR A 123 32.56 5.03 -0.84
N ASP A 124 32.76 3.92 -0.15
CA ASP A 124 32.06 2.66 -0.41
C ASP A 124 30.55 2.82 -0.22
N SER A 125 30.11 3.53 0.83
CA SER A 125 28.68 3.78 1.06
C SER A 125 28.05 4.67 -0.02
N ILE A 126 28.78 5.69 -0.49
CA ILE A 126 28.32 6.58 -1.57
C ILE A 126 28.25 5.81 -2.88
N GLN A 127 29.27 5.00 -3.18
CA GLN A 127 29.30 4.19 -4.39
C GLN A 127 28.15 3.18 -4.40
N ARG A 128 27.93 2.48 -3.28
CA ARG A 128 26.78 1.58 -3.13
C ARG A 128 25.45 2.30 -3.28
N GLY A 129 25.28 3.47 -2.67
CA GLY A 129 24.06 4.27 -2.82
C GLY A 129 23.83 4.73 -4.26
N LEU A 130 24.89 5.06 -4.99
CA LEU A 130 24.80 5.43 -6.41
C LEU A 130 24.48 4.23 -7.30
N GLU A 131 25.07 3.07 -7.04
CA GLU A 131 24.79 1.81 -7.73
C GLU A 131 23.35 1.36 -7.48
N GLU A 132 22.88 1.40 -6.23
CA GLU A 132 21.51 1.09 -5.86
C GLU A 132 20.51 2.07 -6.49
N GLY A 133 20.81 3.37 -6.48
CA GLY A 133 19.99 4.39 -7.13
C GLY A 133 19.90 4.20 -8.65
N ARG A 134 21.00 3.83 -9.30
CA ARG A 134 21.02 3.47 -10.73
C ARG A 134 20.20 2.21 -11.01
N ALA A 135 20.37 1.16 -10.20
CA ALA A 135 19.60 -0.08 -10.35
C ALA A 135 18.10 0.17 -10.15
N ALA A 136 17.71 0.97 -9.16
CA ALA A 136 16.32 1.34 -8.91
C ALA A 136 15.72 2.17 -10.06
N SER A 137 16.51 3.10 -10.63
CA SER A 137 16.09 3.90 -11.78
C SER A 137 15.92 3.03 -13.03
N GLU A 138 16.82 2.07 -13.25
CA GLU A 138 16.73 1.13 -14.36
C GLU A 138 15.52 0.21 -14.23
N ASP A 139 15.25 -0.32 -13.03
CA ASP A 139 14.05 -1.13 -12.78
C ASP A 139 12.76 -0.32 -12.97
N ALA A 140 12.72 0.92 -12.50
CA ALA A 140 11.60 1.82 -12.71
C ALA A 140 11.36 2.09 -14.21
N ASN A 141 12.41 2.36 -14.98
CA ASN A 141 12.32 2.57 -16.42
C ASN A 141 11.86 1.31 -17.17
N ARG A 142 12.35 0.12 -16.77
CA ARG A 142 11.90 -1.15 -17.34
C ARG A 142 10.41 -1.40 -17.08
N ARG A 143 9.95 -1.14 -15.85
CA ARG A 143 8.53 -1.25 -15.50
C ARG A 143 7.67 -0.25 -16.26
N LEU A 144 8.14 0.98 -16.42
CA LEU A 144 7.44 2.00 -17.20
C LEU A 144 7.28 1.55 -18.65
N ALA A 145 8.35 1.05 -19.28
CA ALA A 145 8.30 0.53 -20.64
C ALA A 145 7.36 -0.68 -20.79
N ASP A 146 7.30 -1.59 -19.82
CA ASP A 146 6.34 -2.71 -19.82
C ASP A 146 4.89 -2.20 -19.70
N ILE A 147 4.64 -1.24 -18.81
CA ILE A 147 3.32 -0.62 -18.65
C ILE A 147 2.89 0.11 -19.92
N GLU A 148 3.77 0.92 -20.52
CA GLU A 148 3.48 1.61 -21.79
C GLU A 148 3.21 0.61 -22.92
N SER A 149 3.99 -0.47 -23.01
CA SER A 149 3.74 -1.53 -23.99
C SER A 149 2.37 -2.19 -23.78
N ARG A 150 2.03 -2.54 -22.54
CA ARG A 150 0.71 -3.11 -22.21
C ARG A 150 -0.41 -2.13 -22.51
N LEU A 151 -0.25 -0.85 -22.17
CA LEU A 151 -1.26 0.17 -22.43
C LEU A 151 -1.50 0.34 -23.94
N SER A 152 -0.44 0.35 -24.75
CA SER A 152 -0.56 0.41 -26.21
C SER A 152 -1.28 -0.80 -26.82
N LYS A 153 -1.12 -1.99 -26.22
CA LYS A 153 -1.82 -3.21 -26.65
C LYS A 153 -3.27 -3.23 -26.21
N LEU A 154 -3.57 -2.74 -25.01
CA LEU A 154 -4.93 -2.67 -24.47
C LEU A 154 -5.86 -1.88 -25.39
N ASP A 155 -5.42 -0.77 -25.97
CA ASP A 155 -6.24 -0.02 -26.94
C ASP A 155 -6.65 -0.87 -28.14
N SER A 156 -5.71 -1.67 -28.67
CA SER A 156 -5.98 -2.58 -29.80
C SER A 156 -6.88 -3.77 -29.40
N GLU A 157 -6.69 -4.31 -28.20
CA GLU A 157 -7.52 -5.40 -27.66
C GLU A 157 -8.95 -4.92 -27.39
N VAL A 158 -9.12 -3.71 -26.88
CA VAL A 158 -10.44 -3.08 -26.67
C VAL A 158 -11.13 -2.83 -28.00
N ALA A 159 -10.42 -2.30 -29.00
CA ALA A 159 -10.98 -2.12 -30.34
C ALA A 159 -11.39 -3.46 -30.97
N GLN A 160 -10.59 -4.51 -30.79
CA GLN A 160 -10.90 -5.86 -31.27
C GLN A 160 -12.13 -6.44 -30.54
N MET A 161 -12.22 -6.28 -29.22
CA MET A 161 -13.38 -6.72 -28.43
C MET A 161 -14.67 -6.01 -28.84
N GLN A 162 -14.60 -4.69 -29.11
CA GLN A 162 -15.77 -3.94 -29.60
C GLN A 162 -16.19 -4.44 -30.99
N ALA A 163 -15.26 -4.58 -31.93
CA ALA A 163 -15.56 -5.07 -33.27
C ALA A 163 -16.15 -6.50 -33.24
N GLN A 164 -15.60 -7.38 -32.38
CA GLN A 164 -16.13 -8.72 -32.20
C GLN A 164 -17.53 -8.69 -31.58
N SER A 165 -17.76 -7.87 -30.55
CA SER A 165 -19.06 -7.74 -29.89
C SER A 165 -20.13 -7.22 -30.85
N GLU A 166 -19.80 -6.23 -31.68
CA GLU A 166 -20.71 -5.71 -32.72
C GLU A 166 -21.03 -6.78 -33.77
N SER A 167 -20.03 -7.53 -34.23
CA SER A 167 -20.24 -8.62 -35.18
C SER A 167 -21.10 -9.75 -34.59
N GLU A 168 -20.86 -10.13 -33.33
CA GLU A 168 -21.62 -11.15 -32.62
C GLU A 168 -23.06 -10.70 -32.38
N ALA A 169 -23.26 -9.44 -31.96
CA ALA A 169 -24.58 -8.85 -31.78
C ALA A 169 -25.38 -8.85 -33.09
N ALA A 170 -24.76 -8.43 -34.20
CA ALA A 170 -25.42 -8.44 -35.50
C ALA A 170 -25.79 -9.87 -35.98
N ALA A 171 -24.92 -10.85 -35.72
CA ALA A 171 -25.18 -12.24 -36.04
C ALA A 171 -26.33 -12.82 -35.19
N GLU A 172 -26.35 -12.50 -33.90
CA GLU A 172 -27.38 -12.96 -32.98
C GLU A 172 -28.73 -12.31 -33.26
N ASP A 173 -28.77 -11.01 -33.57
CA ASP A 173 -29.98 -10.32 -34.05
C ASP A 173 -30.57 -11.00 -35.28
N GLY A 174 -29.70 -11.43 -36.21
CA GLY A 174 -30.10 -12.21 -37.38
C GLY A 174 -30.71 -13.56 -37.01
N ARG A 175 -30.07 -14.31 -36.11
CA ARG A 175 -30.58 -15.60 -35.61
C ARG A 175 -31.91 -15.45 -34.89
N ILE A 176 -32.04 -14.46 -34.02
CA ILE A 176 -33.27 -14.18 -33.26
C ILE A 176 -34.41 -13.87 -34.22
N LYS A 177 -34.19 -13.01 -35.22
CA LYS A 177 -35.21 -12.70 -36.23
C LYS A 177 -35.65 -13.96 -37.01
N GLN A 178 -34.70 -14.77 -37.47
CA GLN A 178 -35.02 -16.00 -38.19
C GLN A 178 -35.78 -17.01 -37.33
N ALA A 179 -35.38 -17.17 -36.06
CA ALA A 179 -36.08 -18.03 -35.11
C ALA A 179 -37.50 -17.52 -34.84
N ALA A 180 -37.66 -16.20 -34.60
CA ALA A 180 -38.95 -15.57 -34.40
C ALA A 180 -39.88 -15.76 -35.62
N GLU A 181 -39.38 -15.55 -36.84
CA GLU A 181 -40.16 -15.81 -38.06
C GLU A 181 -40.58 -17.28 -38.20
N ALA A 182 -39.66 -18.21 -37.88
CA ALA A 182 -39.97 -19.64 -37.90
C ALA A 182 -41.05 -20.00 -36.87
N ASP A 183 -40.99 -19.42 -35.69
CA ASP A 183 -41.97 -19.68 -34.63
C ASP A 183 -43.32 -19.01 -34.92
N ILE A 184 -43.34 -17.81 -35.50
CA ILE A 184 -44.57 -17.18 -36.01
C ILE A 184 -45.24 -18.12 -37.02
N ARG A 185 -44.49 -18.67 -37.99
CA ARG A 185 -45.03 -19.60 -38.98
C ARG A 185 -45.66 -20.84 -38.32
N LYS A 186 -44.96 -21.46 -37.36
CA LYS A 186 -45.49 -22.62 -36.61
C LYS A 186 -46.75 -22.27 -35.83
N ILE A 187 -46.81 -21.10 -35.20
CA ILE A 187 -47.99 -20.65 -34.44
C ILE A 187 -49.17 -20.46 -35.38
N VAL A 188 -48.97 -19.85 -36.54
CA VAL A 188 -50.02 -19.67 -37.55
C VAL A 188 -50.52 -21.03 -38.04
N GLU A 189 -49.62 -21.93 -38.42
CA GLU A 189 -50.00 -23.29 -38.86
C GLU A 189 -50.76 -24.06 -37.78
N ALA A 190 -50.33 -23.99 -36.52
CA ALA A 190 -51.02 -24.62 -35.41
C ALA A 190 -52.42 -24.01 -35.18
N ALA A 191 -52.53 -22.68 -35.25
CA ALA A 191 -53.81 -21.98 -35.12
C ALA A 191 -54.77 -22.33 -36.26
N GLU A 192 -54.29 -22.42 -37.51
CA GLU A 192 -55.08 -22.85 -38.66
C GLU A 192 -55.60 -24.28 -38.49
N GLN A 193 -54.75 -25.20 -38.02
CA GLN A 193 -55.14 -26.58 -37.73
C GLN A 193 -56.19 -26.64 -36.60
N GLU A 194 -56.00 -25.85 -35.54
CA GLU A 194 -56.94 -25.78 -34.43
C GLU A 194 -58.30 -25.24 -34.89
N ILE A 195 -58.32 -24.14 -35.64
CA ILE A 195 -59.54 -23.57 -36.24
C ILE A 195 -60.24 -24.58 -37.13
N ALA A 196 -59.49 -25.29 -38.00
CA ALA A 196 -60.07 -26.30 -38.87
C ALA A 196 -60.70 -27.46 -38.08
N SER A 197 -60.04 -27.90 -37.01
CA SER A 197 -60.55 -28.94 -36.13
C SER A 197 -61.82 -28.51 -35.38
N ALA A 198 -61.82 -27.28 -34.83
CA ALA A 198 -62.95 -26.69 -34.13
C ALA A 198 -64.14 -26.47 -35.08
N ALA A 199 -63.89 -25.99 -36.29
CA ALA A 199 -64.93 -25.81 -37.31
C ALA A 199 -65.55 -27.16 -37.72
N LYS A 200 -64.74 -28.22 -37.85
CA LYS A 200 -65.23 -29.57 -38.14
C LYS A 200 -66.08 -30.11 -36.98
N GLN A 201 -65.67 -29.86 -35.74
CA GLN A 201 -66.44 -30.23 -34.55
C GLN A 201 -67.78 -29.48 -34.49
N ALA A 202 -67.76 -28.15 -34.61
CA ALA A 202 -68.97 -27.33 -34.62
C ALA A 202 -69.97 -27.75 -35.72
N ARG A 203 -69.49 -28.11 -36.92
CA ARG A 203 -70.35 -28.65 -37.99
C ARG A 203 -71.00 -29.98 -37.62
N ARG A 204 -70.27 -30.87 -36.93
CA ARG A 204 -70.81 -32.15 -36.46
C ARG A 204 -71.87 -31.94 -35.39
N ASP A 205 -71.59 -31.07 -34.43
CA ASP A 205 -72.52 -30.75 -33.34
C ASP A 205 -73.81 -30.13 -33.89
N LEU A 206 -73.69 -29.18 -34.84
CA LEU A 206 -74.84 -28.59 -35.53
C LEU A 206 -75.65 -29.63 -36.32
N SER A 207 -74.97 -30.55 -37.01
CA SER A 207 -75.64 -31.62 -37.77
C SER A 207 -76.41 -32.57 -36.85
N SER A 208 -75.83 -32.92 -35.69
CA SER A 208 -76.50 -33.74 -34.67
C SER A 208 -77.74 -33.04 -34.12
N HIS A 209 -77.63 -31.78 -33.69
CA HIS A 209 -78.77 -31.02 -33.18
C HIS A 209 -79.88 -30.84 -34.23
N THR A 210 -79.50 -30.63 -35.49
CA THR A 210 -80.48 -30.52 -36.58
C THR A 210 -81.21 -31.84 -36.80
N ALA A 211 -80.50 -32.97 -36.75
CA ALA A 211 -81.11 -34.31 -36.84
C ALA A 211 -82.08 -34.56 -35.67
N ASP A 212 -81.68 -34.22 -34.44
CA ASP A 212 -82.52 -34.36 -33.25
C ASP A 212 -83.80 -33.53 -33.37
N LEU A 213 -83.69 -32.28 -33.82
CA LEU A 213 -84.85 -31.40 -34.08
C LEU A 213 -85.76 -31.94 -35.18
N ALA A 214 -85.19 -32.43 -36.29
CA ALA A 214 -85.95 -33.02 -37.38
C ALA A 214 -86.74 -34.25 -36.91
N VAL A 215 -86.12 -35.13 -36.12
CA VAL A 215 -86.80 -36.29 -35.51
C VAL A 215 -87.89 -35.85 -34.54
N ALA A 216 -87.63 -34.83 -33.71
CA ALA A 216 -88.64 -34.29 -32.79
C ALA A 216 -89.86 -33.70 -33.53
N LEU A 217 -89.64 -32.98 -34.64
CA LEU A 217 -90.70 -32.47 -35.51
C LEU A 217 -91.46 -33.59 -36.21
N ALA A 218 -90.76 -34.58 -36.77
CA ALA A 218 -91.38 -35.74 -37.40
C ALA A 218 -92.27 -36.50 -36.40
N ARG A 219 -91.80 -36.74 -35.16
CA ARG A 219 -92.60 -37.36 -34.09
C ARG A 219 -93.87 -36.56 -33.78
N LYS A 220 -93.83 -35.23 -33.83
CA LYS A 220 -95.03 -34.40 -33.62
C LYS A 220 -95.99 -34.44 -34.80
N GLN A 221 -95.49 -34.59 -36.03
CA GLN A 221 -96.31 -34.59 -37.25
C GLN A 221 -96.93 -35.97 -37.55
N ILE A 222 -96.30 -37.06 -37.11
CA ILE A 222 -96.83 -38.42 -37.28
C ILE A 222 -98.07 -38.60 -36.42
N GLN A 223 -99.25 -38.61 -37.05
CA GLN A 223 -100.50 -39.10 -36.48
C GLN A 223 -100.78 -40.47 -37.10
N VAL A 224 -100.81 -41.51 -36.28
CA VAL A 224 -101.08 -42.88 -36.74
C VAL A 224 -102.58 -43.12 -36.68
N ASP A 225 -103.20 -43.28 -37.84
CA ASP A 225 -104.58 -43.78 -37.94
C ASP A 225 -104.60 -45.32 -38.06
N SER A 226 -105.77 -45.91 -37.79
CA SER A 226 -105.95 -47.37 -37.78
C SER A 226 -105.66 -48.02 -39.15
N ALA A 227 -105.87 -47.30 -40.25
CA ALA A 227 -105.58 -47.80 -41.59
C ALA A 227 -104.07 -47.85 -41.89
N THR A 228 -103.32 -46.83 -41.48
CA THR A 228 -101.86 -46.74 -41.64
C THR A 228 -101.16 -47.81 -40.80
N ASP A 229 -101.63 -48.07 -39.57
CA ASP A 229 -101.07 -49.10 -38.69
C ASP A 229 -101.16 -50.51 -39.32
N GLN A 230 -102.31 -50.87 -39.88
CA GLN A 230 -102.48 -52.17 -40.56
C GLN A 230 -101.55 -52.33 -41.78
N ILE A 231 -101.32 -51.24 -42.54
CA ILE A 231 -100.38 -51.23 -43.67
C ILE A 231 -98.94 -51.39 -43.18
N LEU A 232 -98.56 -50.76 -42.07
CA LEU A 232 -97.23 -50.89 -41.48
C LEU A 232 -96.96 -52.32 -40.98
N VAL A 233 -97.92 -52.92 -40.27
CA VAL A 233 -97.83 -54.31 -39.79
C VAL A 233 -97.70 -55.29 -40.95
N ARG A 234 -98.48 -55.11 -42.03
CA ARG A 234 -98.41 -55.99 -43.21
C ARG A 234 -97.07 -55.86 -43.95
N ASN A 235 -96.53 -54.65 -44.08
CA ASN A 235 -95.22 -54.42 -44.67
C ASN A 235 -94.07 -54.98 -43.81
N PHE A 236 -94.17 -54.84 -42.49
CA PHE A 236 -93.18 -55.40 -41.56
C PHE A 236 -93.18 -56.93 -41.58
N ALA A 237 -94.37 -57.54 -41.55
CA ALA A 237 -94.53 -58.99 -41.70
C ALA A 237 -93.98 -59.49 -43.06
N GLY A 238 -94.23 -58.74 -44.15
CA GLY A 238 -93.66 -59.04 -45.46
C GLY A 238 -92.14 -58.96 -45.50
N ARG A 239 -91.52 -57.96 -44.84
CA ARG A 239 -90.06 -57.84 -44.72
C ARG A 239 -89.45 -58.97 -43.90
N LEU A 240 -90.06 -59.35 -42.78
CA LEU A 240 -89.63 -60.48 -41.96
C LEU A 240 -89.69 -61.80 -42.74
N ALA A 241 -90.76 -62.02 -43.51
CA ALA A 241 -90.89 -63.18 -44.38
C ALA A 241 -89.80 -63.20 -45.48
N SER A 242 -89.46 -62.05 -46.05
CA SER A 242 -88.39 -61.94 -47.06
C SER A 242 -86.97 -62.04 -46.49
N GLY A 243 -86.71 -61.52 -45.29
CA GLY A 243 -85.40 -61.52 -44.64
C GLY A 243 -85.04 -62.84 -43.93
N SER A 244 -86.07 -63.62 -43.56
CA SER A 244 -85.91 -64.98 -43.03
C SER A 244 -85.57 -66.01 -44.12
N GLY A 245 -85.99 -65.77 -45.37
CA GLY A 245 -85.81 -66.69 -46.49
C GLY A 245 -84.44 -66.67 -47.18
N GLY A 246 -83.47 -65.89 -46.71
CA GLY A 246 -82.17 -65.67 -47.37
C GLY A 246 -80.94 -66.27 -46.68
N LYS A 247 -81.10 -67.15 -45.68
CA LYS A 247 -79.97 -67.70 -44.90
C LYS A 247 -79.58 -69.15 -45.23
N ASP A 248 -80.18 -69.76 -46.24
CA ASP A 248 -79.78 -71.06 -46.79
C ASP A 248 -79.53 -70.95 -48.30
N ARG A 249 -78.34 -71.40 -48.75
CA ARG A 249 -77.77 -71.47 -50.14
C ARG A 249 -76.75 -70.35 -50.43
N GLN A 250 -75.45 -70.71 -50.54
CA GLN A 250 -74.73 -71.02 -51.80
C GLN A 250 -74.72 -69.85 -52.78
#